data_AF-A0A7C3K3P7-F1
#
_entry.id   AF-A0A7C3K3P7-F1
#
_cell.length_a   1.000
_cell.length_b   1.000
_cell.length_c   1.000
_cell.angle_alpha   90.00
_cell.angle_beta   90.00
_cell.angle_gamma   90.00
#
_symmetry.space_group_name_H-M   'P 1'
#
loop_
_entity.id
_entity.type
_entity.pdbx_description
1 polymer ?
#
loop_
_entity_poly.entity_id
_entity_poly.type
_entity_poly.pdbx_seq_one_letter_code
_entity_poly.pdbx_strand_id
1 'polypeptide(L)'
;MEKDQIQRGRYALSLEKTIQSHYHRLKGEVEDFQEKCLRVAPGRSVPLDIINQIRESYKGIRDRLTEIRSIQQLLQTKYRQFYHRDPIRDKEITEFEFISKNAYSKFEFTLKEIEAKKKMERERLAQMGHKNEPSRGPF
;
A
#
# COMPACT_ATOMS: atom_id res chain seq x y z
N MET A 1 20.32 -18.35 -35.34
CA MET A 1 21.22 -17.29 -34.82
C MET A 1 20.55 -15.93 -34.93
N GLU A 2 20.31 -15.39 -36.13
CA GLU A 2 19.72 -14.05 -36.30
C GLU A 2 18.23 -13.96 -35.92
N LYS A 3 17.40 -14.92 -36.37
CA LYS A 3 15.97 -14.98 -36.00
C LYS A 3 15.74 -15.06 -34.49
N ASP A 4 16.54 -15.84 -33.77
CA ASP A 4 16.50 -15.95 -32.31
C ASP A 4 16.88 -14.65 -31.60
N GLN A 5 17.89 -13.93 -32.11
CA GLN A 5 18.26 -12.63 -31.57
C GLN A 5 17.15 -11.59 -31.77
N ILE A 6 16.53 -11.57 -32.95
CA ILE A 6 15.38 -10.70 -33.24
C ILE A 6 14.22 -11.02 -32.29
N GLN A 7 13.91 -12.29 -32.07
CA GLN A 7 12.83 -12.71 -31.17
C GLN A 7 13.12 -12.32 -29.72
N ARG A 8 14.36 -12.51 -29.25
CA ARG A 8 14.77 -12.10 -27.90
C ARG A 8 14.71 -10.58 -27.72
N GLY A 9 15.10 -9.82 -28.74
CA GLY A 9 14.99 -8.35 -28.73
C GLY A 9 13.53 -7.89 -28.65
N ARG A 10 12.63 -8.47 -29.46
CA ARG A 10 11.19 -8.19 -29.39
C ARG A 10 10.59 -8.49 -28.02
N TYR A 11 10.99 -9.61 -27.41
CA TYR A 11 10.52 -9.97 -26.08
C TYR A 11 11.04 -8.99 -25.01
N ALA A 12 12.31 -8.61 -25.04
CA ALA A 12 12.86 -7.59 -24.15
C ALA A 12 12.11 -6.24 -24.26
N LEU A 13 11.80 -5.81 -25.49
CA LEU A 13 10.98 -4.61 -25.71
C LEU A 13 9.57 -4.74 -25.13
N SER A 14 8.96 -5.93 -25.21
CA SER A 14 7.65 -6.16 -24.60
C SER A 14 7.69 -6.07 -23.07
N LEU A 15 8.76 -6.58 -22.45
CA LEU A 15 8.99 -6.48 -21.01
C LEU A 15 9.20 -5.02 -20.57
N GLU A 16 9.95 -4.23 -21.34
CA GLU A 16 10.11 -2.79 -21.07
C GLU A 16 8.79 -2.04 -21.16
N LYS A 17 7.94 -2.37 -22.16
CA LYS A 17 6.57 -1.81 -22.26
C LYS A 17 5.71 -2.18 -21.06
N THR A 18 5.83 -3.41 -20.55
CA THR A 18 5.14 -3.83 -19.34
C THR A 18 5.57 -3.00 -18.14
N ILE A 19 6.89 -2.81 -17.92
CA ILE A 19 7.38 -1.90 -16.86
C ILE A 19 6.78 -0.50 -17.03
N GLN A 20 6.79 0.03 -18.26
CA GLN A 20 6.24 1.36 -18.53
C GLN A 20 4.75 1.44 -18.20
N SER A 21 3.97 0.40 -18.53
CA SER A 21 2.55 0.35 -18.19
C SER A 21 2.32 0.30 -16.68
N HIS A 22 3.10 -0.50 -15.94
CA HIS A 22 2.99 -0.55 -14.48
C HIS A 22 3.39 0.78 -13.85
N TYR A 23 4.44 1.43 -14.35
CA TYR A 23 4.89 2.74 -13.89
C TYR A 23 3.79 3.80 -13.98
N HIS A 24 3.15 3.95 -15.15
CA HIS A 24 2.07 4.92 -15.33
C HIS A 24 0.89 4.64 -14.41
N ARG A 25 0.57 3.37 -14.21
CA ARG A 25 -0.51 2.95 -13.32
C ARG A 25 -0.19 3.20 -11.84
N LEU A 26 1.05 2.91 -11.43
CA LEU A 26 1.53 3.17 -10.07
C LEU A 26 1.43 4.65 -9.71
N LYS A 27 1.73 5.56 -10.64
CA LYS A 27 1.65 6.99 -10.40
C LYS A 27 0.25 7.40 -9.88
N GLY A 28 -0.81 7.00 -10.59
CA GLY A 28 -2.19 7.27 -10.15
C GLY A 28 -2.59 6.47 -8.91
N GLU A 29 -2.23 5.19 -8.84
CA GLU A 29 -2.60 4.34 -7.69
C GLU A 29 -1.97 4.83 -6.37
N VAL A 30 -0.74 5.36 -6.39
CA VAL A 30 -0.06 5.90 -5.21
C VAL A 30 -0.71 7.20 -4.75
N GLU A 31 -1.04 8.10 -5.68
CA GLU A 31 -1.74 9.36 -5.37
C GLU A 31 -3.11 9.08 -4.71
N ASP A 32 -3.92 8.23 -5.33
CA ASP A 32 -5.23 7.80 -4.80
C ASP A 32 -5.09 7.12 -3.42
N PHE A 33 -4.06 6.30 -3.26
CA PHE A 33 -3.78 5.59 -2.02
C PHE A 33 -3.42 6.55 -0.88
N GLN A 34 -2.60 7.56 -1.15
CA GLN A 34 -2.26 8.58 -0.17
C GLN A 34 -3.51 9.34 0.28
N GLU A 35 -4.37 9.73 -0.65
CA GLU A 35 -5.61 10.43 -0.31
C GLU A 35 -6.51 9.57 0.58
N LYS A 36 -6.68 8.28 0.26
CA LYS A 36 -7.44 7.34 1.09
C LYS A 36 -6.87 7.23 2.50
N CYS A 37 -5.54 7.17 2.65
CA CYS A 37 -4.90 7.12 3.96
C CYS A 37 -5.18 8.38 4.79
N LEU A 38 -5.18 9.57 4.17
CA LEU A 38 -5.45 10.85 4.86
C LEU A 38 -6.88 10.97 5.40
N ARG A 39 -7.84 10.22 4.84
CA ARG A 39 -9.23 10.19 5.34
C ARG A 39 -9.36 9.50 6.70
N VAL A 40 -8.36 8.71 7.09
CA VAL A 40 -8.28 8.02 8.38
C VAL A 40 -7.61 8.95 9.38
N ALA A 41 -8.41 9.58 10.24
CA ALA A 41 -7.94 10.55 11.22
C ALA A 41 -8.41 10.18 12.65
N PRO A 42 -7.61 10.48 13.68
CA PRO A 42 -8.03 10.32 15.07
C PRO A 42 -9.33 11.09 15.35
N GLY A 43 -10.25 10.48 16.09
CA GLY A 43 -11.52 11.11 16.48
C GLY A 43 -12.66 10.95 15.47
N ARG A 44 -12.41 10.36 14.30
CA ARG A 44 -13.48 9.91 13.38
C ARG A 44 -13.75 8.43 13.54
N SER A 45 -15.01 8.03 13.42
CA SER A 45 -15.34 6.61 13.21
C SER A 45 -14.98 6.24 11.78
N VAL A 46 -14.01 5.35 11.61
CA VAL A 46 -13.57 4.88 10.30
C VAL A 46 -14.29 3.56 9.98
N PRO A 47 -15.08 3.49 8.88
CA PRO A 47 -15.75 2.27 8.48
C PRO A 47 -14.75 1.17 8.12
N LEU A 48 -15.11 -0.09 8.39
CA LEU A 48 -14.28 -1.26 8.08
C LEU A 48 -13.99 -1.39 6.58
N ASP A 49 -14.95 -1.01 5.73
CA ASP A 49 -14.77 -1.04 4.28
C ASP A 49 -13.64 -0.10 3.82
N ILE A 50 -13.52 1.10 4.41
CA ILE A 50 -12.41 2.02 4.11
C ILE A 50 -11.06 1.43 4.52
N ILE A 51 -10.99 0.77 5.68
CA ILE A 51 -9.78 0.08 6.16
C ILE A 51 -9.37 -1.00 5.16
N ASN A 52 -10.33 -1.82 4.70
CA ASN A 52 -10.07 -2.89 3.74
C ASN A 52 -9.64 -2.34 2.37
N GLN A 53 -10.29 -1.28 1.88
CA GLN A 53 -9.91 -0.62 0.63
C GLN A 53 -8.47 -0.07 0.67
N ILE A 54 -8.04 0.51 1.79
CA ILE A 54 -6.66 0.99 1.97
C ILE A 54 -5.68 -0.20 1.95
N ARG A 55 -5.97 -1.28 2.67
CA ARG A 55 -5.14 -2.48 2.71
C ARG A 55 -4.98 -3.14 1.34
N GLU A 56 -6.08 -3.31 0.60
CA GLU A 56 -6.06 -3.87 -0.75
C GLU A 56 -5.34 -2.94 -1.74
N SER A 57 -5.52 -1.61 -1.62
CA SER A 57 -4.78 -0.65 -2.45
C SER A 57 -3.27 -0.74 -2.20
N TYR A 58 -2.84 -0.83 -0.94
CA TYR A 58 -1.42 -0.99 -0.59
C TYR A 58 -0.84 -2.31 -1.11
N LYS A 59 -1.60 -3.41 -1.00
CA LYS A 59 -1.21 -4.71 -1.56
C LYS A 59 -1.04 -4.62 -3.07
N GLY A 60 -1.99 -4.02 -3.79
CA GLY A 60 -1.90 -3.83 -5.24
C GLY A 60 -0.67 -3.05 -5.67
N ILE A 61 -0.32 -1.97 -4.96
CA ILE A 61 0.92 -1.22 -5.19
C ILE A 61 2.16 -2.12 -5.01
N ARG A 62 2.21 -2.91 -3.92
CA ARG A 62 3.33 -3.81 -3.65
C ARG A 62 3.48 -4.92 -4.68
N ASP A 63 2.37 -5.49 -5.14
CA ASP A 63 2.36 -6.55 -6.14
C ASP A 63 2.94 -6.02 -7.46
N ARG A 64 2.51 -4.82 -7.91
CA ARG A 64 3.08 -4.16 -9.10
C ARG A 64 4.55 -3.83 -8.96
N LEU A 65 4.98 -3.30 -7.81
CA LEU A 65 6.38 -3.01 -7.56
C LEU A 65 7.23 -4.29 -7.62
N THR A 66 6.69 -5.42 -7.15
CA THR A 66 7.34 -6.72 -7.23
C THR A 66 7.46 -7.19 -8.67
N GLU A 67 6.39 -7.09 -9.47
CA GLU A 67 6.40 -7.43 -10.89
C GLU A 67 7.44 -6.60 -11.67
N ILE A 68 7.48 -5.28 -11.45
CA ILE A 68 8.48 -4.40 -12.05
C ILE A 68 9.90 -4.88 -11.72
N ARG A 69 10.19 -5.18 -10.45
CA ARG A 69 11.51 -5.64 -10.01
C ARG A 69 11.89 -6.96 -10.65
N SER A 70 10.96 -7.91 -10.72
CA SER A 70 11.18 -9.19 -11.38
C SER A 70 11.50 -9.01 -12.87
N ILE A 71 10.79 -8.11 -13.56
CA ILE A 71 11.07 -7.80 -14.97
C ILE A 71 12.41 -7.10 -15.14
N GLN A 72 12.73 -6.10 -14.30
CA GLN A 72 14.04 -5.42 -14.31
C GLN A 72 15.18 -6.42 -14.10
N GLN A 73 15.04 -7.34 -13.14
CA GLN A 73 16.04 -8.40 -12.89
C GLN A 73 16.18 -9.32 -14.11
N LEU A 74 15.08 -9.73 -14.73
CA LEU A 74 15.10 -10.57 -15.93
C LEU A 74 15.80 -9.86 -17.11
N LEU A 75 15.51 -8.57 -17.30
CA LEU A 75 16.14 -7.75 -18.35
C LEU A 75 17.65 -7.60 -18.11
N GLN A 76 18.07 -7.30 -16.88
CA GLN A 76 19.48 -7.12 -16.52
C GLN A 76 20.30 -8.41 -16.62
N THR A 77 19.68 -9.57 -16.40
CA THR A 77 20.37 -10.87 -16.40
C THR A 77 20.31 -11.55 -17.77
N LYS A 78 19.11 -11.81 -18.30
CA LYS A 78 18.90 -12.66 -19.49
C LYS A 78 18.86 -11.88 -20.80
N TYR A 79 18.52 -10.59 -20.75
CA TYR A 79 18.34 -9.73 -21.94
C TYR A 79 19.23 -8.49 -21.91
N ARG A 80 20.36 -8.54 -21.20
CA ARG A 80 21.25 -7.39 -20.97
C ARG A 80 21.64 -6.62 -22.23
N GLN A 81 21.87 -7.34 -23.34
CA GLN A 81 22.24 -6.75 -24.64
C GLN A 81 21.12 -5.92 -25.29
N PHE A 82 19.88 -6.04 -24.81
CA PHE A 82 18.71 -5.31 -25.31
C PHE A 82 18.15 -4.33 -24.28
N TYR A 83 18.62 -4.38 -23.03
CA TYR A 83 18.05 -3.63 -21.92
C TYR A 83 18.62 -2.21 -21.86
N HIS A 84 17.72 -1.22 -21.86
CA HIS A 84 18.08 0.18 -21.67
C HIS A 84 17.53 0.67 -20.34
N ARG A 85 18.43 0.93 -19.40
CA ARG A 85 18.05 1.43 -18.08
C ARG A 85 17.53 2.85 -18.20
N ASP A 86 16.42 3.14 -17.52
CA ASP A 86 15.87 4.48 -17.34
C ASP A 86 16.05 4.90 -15.86
N PRO A 87 17.09 5.68 -15.54
CA PRO A 87 17.39 6.07 -14.16
C PRO A 87 16.31 6.94 -13.53
N ILE A 88 15.59 7.74 -14.33
CA ILE A 88 14.55 8.65 -13.82
C ILE A 88 13.35 7.81 -13.37
N ARG A 89 12.88 6.92 -14.25
CA ARG A 89 11.79 6.01 -13.92
C ARG A 89 12.14 5.10 -12.75
N ASP A 90 13.35 4.55 -12.70
CA ASP A 90 13.80 3.70 -11.60
C ASP A 90 13.80 4.45 -10.26
N LYS A 91 14.18 5.73 -10.26
CA LYS A 91 14.12 6.60 -9.08
C LYS A 91 12.69 6.82 -8.62
N GLU A 92 11.79 7.18 -9.53
CA GLU A 92 10.38 7.41 -9.20
C GLU A 92 9.67 6.12 -8.71
N ILE A 93 9.97 4.96 -9.29
CA ILE A 93 9.48 3.66 -8.78
C ILE A 93 9.94 3.44 -7.33
N THR A 94 11.18 3.81 -7.01
CA THR A 94 11.70 3.73 -5.64
C THR A 94 10.99 4.72 -4.71
N GLU A 95 10.70 5.93 -5.19
CA GLU A 95 9.94 6.94 -4.44
C GLU A 95 8.50 6.49 -4.18
N PHE A 96 7.84 5.83 -5.15
CA PHE A 96 6.50 5.24 -4.98
C PHE A 96 6.47 4.20 -3.87
N GLU A 97 7.46 3.33 -3.79
CA GLU A 97 7.57 2.38 -2.67
C GLU A 97 7.71 3.11 -1.33
N PHE A 98 8.61 4.09 -1.26
CA PHE A 98 8.85 4.84 -0.03
C PHE A 98 7.59 5.58 0.44
N ILE A 99 6.93 6.28 -0.46
CA ILE A 99 5.72 7.07 -0.21
C ILE A 99 4.59 6.16 0.26
N SER A 100 4.31 5.08 -0.47
CA SER A 100 3.24 4.14 -0.13
C SER A 100 3.50 3.46 1.22
N LYS A 101 4.73 3.03 1.49
CA LYS A 101 5.12 2.45 2.79
C LYS A 101 4.93 3.43 3.94
N ASN A 102 5.33 4.69 3.76
CA ASN A 102 5.20 5.73 4.77
C ASN A 102 3.71 6.04 5.05
N ALA A 103 2.92 6.25 3.99
CA ALA A 103 1.49 6.50 4.12
C ALA A 103 0.77 5.33 4.82
N TYR A 104 1.07 4.08 4.44
CA TYR A 104 0.50 2.89 5.09
C TYR A 104 0.90 2.78 6.58
N SER A 105 2.16 3.07 6.91
CA SER A 105 2.65 3.03 8.29
C SER A 105 1.93 4.04 9.18
N LYS A 106 1.72 5.26 8.67
CA LYS A 106 0.93 6.30 9.36
C LYS A 106 -0.52 5.86 9.55
N PHE A 107 -1.14 5.32 8.51
CA PHE A 107 -2.49 4.77 8.58
C PHE A 107 -2.64 3.70 9.67
N GLU A 108 -1.75 2.70 9.70
CA GLU A 108 -1.77 1.63 10.71
C GLU A 108 -1.54 2.17 12.13
N PHE A 109 -0.68 3.17 12.29
CA PHE A 109 -0.49 3.84 13.57
C PHE A 109 -1.77 4.55 14.04
N THR A 110 -2.39 5.35 13.17
CA THR A 110 -3.65 6.04 13.48
C THR A 110 -4.78 5.08 13.78
N LEU A 111 -4.86 3.93 13.08
CA LEU A 111 -5.84 2.90 13.36
C LEU A 111 -5.72 2.39 14.81
N LYS A 112 -4.49 2.09 15.26
CA LYS A 112 -4.22 1.65 16.63
C LYS A 112 -4.60 2.70 17.66
N GLU A 113 -4.35 3.98 17.38
CA GLU A 113 -4.78 5.07 18.27
C GLU A 113 -6.30 5.15 18.40
N ILE A 114 -7.04 4.98 17.29
CA ILE A 114 -8.50 4.95 17.30
C ILE A 114 -9.03 3.78 18.13
N GLU A 115 -8.46 2.59 17.94
CA GLU A 115 -8.83 1.39 18.69
C GLU A 115 -8.55 1.54 20.19
N ALA A 116 -7.37 2.07 20.55
CA ALA A 116 -7.00 2.33 21.95
C ALA A 116 -7.96 3.33 22.62
N LYS A 117 -8.30 4.43 21.94
CA LYS A 117 -9.27 5.41 22.44
C LYS A 117 -10.66 4.81 22.63
N LYS A 118 -11.13 4.03 21.66
CA LYS A 118 -12.42 3.31 21.76
C LYS A 118 -12.44 2.33 22.94
N LYS A 119 -11.33 1.64 23.20
CA LYS A 119 -11.21 0.72 24.34
C LYS A 119 -11.27 1.47 25.67
N MET A 120 -10.50 2.55 25.82
CA MET A 120 -10.51 3.38 27.03
C MET A 120 -11.90 3.96 27.31
N GLU A 121 -12.61 4.41 26.28
CA GLU A 121 -13.96 4.95 26.44
C GLU A 121 -14.96 3.88 26.90
N ARG A 122 -14.88 2.67 26.32
CA ARG A 122 -15.72 1.54 26.75
C ARG A 122 -15.46 1.16 28.21
N GLU A 123 -14.21 1.13 28.63
CA GLU A 123 -13.83 0.85 30.02
C GLU A 123 -14.35 1.93 30.98
N ARG A 124 -14.26 3.22 30.61
CA ARG A 124 -14.85 4.33 31.38
C ARG A 124 -16.36 4.20 31.52
N LEU A 125 -17.07 3.89 30.43
CA LEU A 125 -18.52 3.71 30.43
C LEU A 125 -18.94 2.51 31.30
N ALA A 126 -18.20 1.40 31.24
CA ALA A 126 -18.44 0.23 32.09
C ALA A 126 -18.25 0.54 33.60
N GLN A 127 -17.23 1.32 33.96
CA GLN A 127 -16.99 1.76 35.33
C GLN A 127 -18.07 2.71 35.86
N MET A 128 -18.64 3.56 34.99
CA MET A 128 -19.77 4.43 35.36
C MET A 128 -21.09 3.65 35.50
N GLY A 129 -21.31 2.61 34.70
CA GLY A 129 -22.47 1.72 34.82
C GLY A 129 -22.52 0.98 36.16
N HIS A 130 -21.37 0.53 36.69
CA HIS A 130 -21.30 -0.15 37.99
C HIS A 130 -21.50 0.76 39.21
N LYS A 131 -21.36 2.09 39.09
CA LYS A 131 -21.54 3.03 40.22
C LYS A 131 -22.99 3.44 40.45
N ASN A 132 -23.92 3.10 39.54
CA ASN A 132 -25.32 3.52 39.60
C ASN A 132 -26.30 2.39 39.98
N GLU A 133 -25.84 1.21 40.39
CA GLU A 133 -26.72 0.21 41.00
C GLU A 133 -27.02 0.62 42.46
N PRO A 134 -28.29 0.88 42.84
CA PRO A 134 -28.63 1.14 44.23
C PRO A 134 -28.44 -0.16 45.01
N SER A 135 -27.63 -0.13 46.06
CA SER A 135 -27.56 -1.20 47.06
C SER A 135 -28.96 -1.46 47.60
N ARG A 136 -29.63 -2.51 47.09
CA ARG A 136 -30.78 -3.11 47.77
C ARG A 136 -30.23 -3.79 49.02
N GLY A 137 -30.27 -3.07 50.15
CA GLY A 137 -29.94 -3.62 51.46
C GLY A 137 -30.88 -4.79 51.79
N PRO A 138 -30.41 -5.78 52.55
CA PRO A 138 -31.24 -6.90 52.97
C PRO A 138 -32.29 -6.43 53.98
N PHE A 139 -33.53 -6.89 53.77
CA PHE A 139 -34.68 -6.70 54.66
C PHE A 139 -34.52 -7.47 55.97
#